data_AF-A0A3D0M110-F1
#
_entry.id   AF-A0A3D0M110-F1
#
_cell.length_a   1.000
_cell.length_b   1.000
_cell.length_c   1.000
_cell.angle_alpha   90.00
_cell.angle_beta   90.00
_cell.angle_gamma   90.00
#
_symmetry.space_group_name_H-M   'P 1'
#
loop_
_entity.id
_entity.type
_entity.pdbx_description
1 polymer ?
#
loop_
_entity_poly.entity_id
_entity_poly.type
_entity_poly.pdbx_seq_one_letter_code
_entity_poly.pdbx_strand_id
1 'polypeptide(L)'
;MSDILARLRDAYAENPASTLAMLPELFQQYDEGKIFELLDIPLNKTLYWIWGNEIMPVRYKGVNGGFVDKGKKFHVTYRMTTKKERSFLHTWHRKRGIHTIPAGNERFFCEKDVGKTVFLAREAAEKALREAKNEPN
;
A
#
# COMPACT_ATOMS: atom_id res chain seq x y z
N MET A 1 -20.53 -4.67 -21.15
CA MET A 1 -19.62 -5.68 -20.56
C MET A 1 -20.03 -5.80 -19.10
N SER A 2 -20.62 -6.92 -18.67
CA SER A 2 -21.21 -7.02 -17.32
C SER A 2 -20.12 -7.19 -16.25
N ASP A 3 -20.17 -6.36 -15.22
CA ASP A 3 -19.32 -6.45 -14.04
C ASP A 3 -19.56 -7.78 -13.30
N ILE A 4 -18.50 -8.57 -13.08
CA ILE A 4 -18.58 -9.85 -12.35
C ILE A 4 -19.05 -9.66 -10.91
N LEU A 5 -18.74 -8.51 -10.29
CA LEU A 5 -19.20 -8.18 -8.94
C LEU A 5 -20.70 -7.94 -8.90
N ALA A 6 -21.25 -7.31 -9.94
CA ALA A 6 -22.70 -7.13 -10.08
C ALA A 6 -23.40 -8.49 -10.24
N ARG A 7 -22.90 -9.35 -11.15
CA ARG A 7 -23.43 -10.71 -11.34
C ARG A 7 -23.36 -11.56 -10.08
N LEU A 8 -22.26 -11.48 -9.32
CA LEU A 8 -22.10 -12.17 -8.04
C LEU A 8 -23.13 -11.69 -7.01
N ARG A 9 -23.37 -10.39 -6.94
CA ARG A 9 -24.35 -9.80 -6.01
C ARG A 9 -25.78 -10.23 -6.37
N ASP A 10 -26.11 -10.24 -7.65
CA ASP A 10 -27.43 -10.66 -8.14
C ASP A 10 -27.65 -12.16 -7.90
N ALA A 11 -26.66 -13.00 -8.24
CA ALA A 11 -26.68 -14.44 -7.97
C ALA A 11 -26.84 -14.75 -6.48
N TYR A 12 -26.15 -13.99 -5.61
CA TYR A 12 -26.27 -14.16 -4.16
C TYR A 12 -27.65 -13.78 -3.64
N ALA A 13 -28.26 -12.72 -4.19
CA ALA A 13 -29.60 -12.29 -3.81
C ALA A 13 -30.70 -13.28 -4.25
N GLU A 14 -30.52 -13.92 -5.41
CA GLU A 14 -31.46 -14.92 -5.94
C GLU A 14 -31.28 -16.29 -5.28
N ASN A 15 -30.04 -16.78 -5.20
CA ASN A 15 -29.69 -18.05 -4.59
C ASN A 15 -28.20 -18.08 -4.17
N PRO A 16 -27.89 -17.96 -2.87
CA PRO A 16 -26.51 -17.95 -2.37
C PRO A 16 -25.65 -19.15 -2.81
N ALA A 17 -26.25 -20.31 -3.05
CA ALA A 17 -25.50 -21.48 -3.51
C ALA A 17 -25.02 -21.33 -4.97
N SER A 18 -25.75 -20.57 -5.79
CA SER A 18 -25.39 -20.31 -7.19
C SER A 18 -24.15 -19.43 -7.33
N THR A 19 -23.87 -18.56 -6.36
CA THR A 19 -22.67 -17.73 -6.28
C THR A 19 -21.38 -18.58 -6.25
N LEU A 20 -21.44 -19.77 -5.66
CA LEU A 20 -20.28 -20.67 -5.58
C LEU A 20 -19.79 -21.12 -6.96
N ALA A 21 -20.71 -21.29 -7.91
CA ALA A 21 -20.37 -21.67 -9.29
C ALA A 21 -19.60 -20.57 -10.05
N MET A 22 -19.63 -19.33 -9.53
CA MET A 22 -18.95 -18.18 -10.13
C MET A 22 -17.55 -17.93 -9.55
N LEU A 23 -17.17 -18.62 -8.47
CA LEU A 23 -15.85 -18.48 -7.86
C LEU A 23 -14.69 -18.76 -8.83
N PRO A 24 -14.74 -19.77 -9.73
CA PRO A 24 -13.67 -19.99 -10.70
C PRO A 24 -13.44 -18.78 -11.63
N GLU A 25 -14.52 -18.16 -12.13
CA GLU A 25 -14.43 -16.95 -12.97
C GLU A 25 -13.86 -15.77 -12.18
N LEU A 26 -14.27 -15.62 -10.91
CA LEU A 26 -13.77 -14.59 -10.01
C LEU A 26 -12.25 -14.75 -9.79
N PHE A 27 -11.78 -15.96 -9.48
CA PHE A 27 -10.36 -16.23 -9.26
C PHE A 27 -9.55 -16.04 -10.55
N GLN A 28 -10.09 -16.46 -11.71
CA GLN A 28 -9.44 -16.19 -12.98
C GLN A 28 -9.27 -14.68 -13.23
N GLN A 29 -10.30 -13.86 -12.97
CA GLN A 29 -10.21 -12.42 -13.12
C GLN A 29 -9.25 -11.77 -12.11
N TYR A 30 -9.11 -12.34 -10.92
CA TYR A 30 -8.08 -11.95 -9.96
C TYR A 30 -6.67 -12.25 -10.48
N ASP A 31 -6.43 -13.47 -10.97
CA ASP A 31 -5.14 -13.89 -11.53
C ASP A 31 -4.75 -13.07 -12.77
N GLU A 32 -5.74 -12.68 -13.58
CA GLU A 32 -5.57 -11.80 -14.74
C GLU A 32 -5.35 -10.32 -14.35
N GLY A 33 -5.42 -9.98 -13.05
CA GLY A 33 -5.25 -8.61 -12.57
C GLY A 33 -6.39 -7.68 -13.02
N LYS A 34 -7.61 -8.20 -13.12
CA LYS A 34 -8.83 -7.39 -13.33
C LYS A 34 -9.50 -7.03 -12.01
N ILE A 35 -9.24 -7.83 -10.97
CA ILE A 35 -9.72 -7.63 -9.60
C ILE A 35 -8.51 -7.41 -8.69
N PHE A 36 -8.57 -6.37 -7.86
CA PHE A 36 -7.50 -6.02 -6.94
C PHE A 36 -8.00 -6.02 -5.51
N GLU A 37 -7.24 -6.68 -4.63
CA GLU A 37 -7.44 -6.60 -3.20
C GLU A 37 -6.83 -5.31 -2.67
N LEU A 38 -7.63 -4.52 -1.96
CA LEU A 38 -7.18 -3.33 -1.26
C LEU A 38 -6.74 -3.69 0.15
N LEU A 39 -5.71 -3.00 0.63
CA LEU A 39 -5.31 -3.15 2.02
C LEU A 39 -6.40 -2.61 2.94
N ASP A 40 -6.84 -3.45 3.90
CA ASP A 40 -7.78 -3.05 4.94
C ASP A 40 -7.07 -2.21 6.02
N ILE A 41 -6.98 -0.91 5.75
CA ILE A 41 -6.36 0.07 6.64
C ILE A 41 -7.40 1.11 7.05
N PRO A 42 -7.74 1.23 8.35
CA PRO A 42 -8.63 2.26 8.83
C PRO A 42 -8.14 3.66 8.46
N LEU A 43 -9.07 4.52 8.03
CA LEU A 43 -8.76 5.91 7.70
C LEU A 43 -8.09 6.61 8.89
N ASN A 44 -7.08 7.42 8.62
CA ASN A 44 -6.26 8.13 9.60
C ASN A 44 -5.44 7.24 10.55
N LYS A 45 -5.41 5.91 10.35
CA LYS A 45 -4.50 5.02 11.08
C LYS A 45 -3.06 5.49 10.90
N THR A 46 -2.30 5.46 12.00
CA THR A 46 -0.87 5.76 11.96
C THR A 46 -0.12 4.53 11.42
N LEU A 47 0.63 4.72 10.36
CA LEU A 47 1.57 3.77 9.77
C LEU A 47 2.99 4.27 10.00
N TYR A 48 3.96 3.38 9.80
CA TYR A 48 5.37 3.62 10.10
C TYR A 48 6.20 3.44 8.84
N TRP A 49 6.63 4.55 8.26
CA TRP A 49 7.46 4.58 7.05
C TRP A 49 8.94 4.61 7.43
N ILE A 50 9.71 3.64 6.94
CA ILE A 50 11.16 3.62 7.04
C ILE A 50 11.74 4.52 5.96
N TRP A 51 12.51 5.51 6.39
CA TRP A 51 13.26 6.41 5.52
C TRP A 51 14.71 6.49 5.99
N GLY A 52 15.63 5.97 5.17
CA GLY A 52 17.03 5.86 5.56
C GLY A 52 17.17 5.03 6.84
N ASN A 53 17.72 5.64 7.89
CA ASN A 53 17.92 5.01 9.19
C ASN A 53 16.85 5.38 10.24
N GLU A 54 15.74 5.99 9.81
CA GLU A 54 14.69 6.50 10.70
C GLU A 54 13.31 5.93 10.38
N ILE A 55 12.42 5.99 11.38
CA ILE A 55 11.01 5.61 11.25
C ILE A 55 10.15 6.87 11.37
N MET A 56 9.44 7.17 10.30
CA MET A 56 8.51 8.29 10.20
C MET A 56 7.07 7.83 10.39
N PRO A 57 6.34 8.38 11.37
CA PRO A 57 4.92 8.10 11.50
C PRO A 57 4.11 8.91 10.47
N VAL A 58 3.31 8.23 9.67
CA VAL A 58 2.42 8.80 8.64
C VAL A 58 0.97 8.40 8.92
N ARG A 59 0.00 9.20 8.49
CA ARG A 59 -1.43 8.87 8.59
C ARG A 59 -1.95 8.40 7.25
N TYR A 60 -2.63 7.26 7.24
CA TYR A 60 -3.32 6.78 6.05
C TYR A 60 -4.51 7.69 5.68
N LYS A 61 -4.62 8.07 4.42
CA LYS A 61 -5.68 8.97 3.89
C LYS A 61 -6.54 8.34 2.80
N GLY A 62 -6.40 7.03 2.58
CA GLY A 62 -7.16 6.28 1.59
C GLY A 62 -6.37 5.95 0.32
N VAL A 63 -7.07 5.35 -0.62
CA VAL A 63 -6.58 5.09 -1.98
C VAL A 63 -6.52 6.41 -2.75
N ASN A 64 -5.42 6.63 -3.47
CA ASN A 64 -5.24 7.79 -4.34
C ASN A 64 -5.61 7.47 -5.80
N GLY A 65 -5.22 6.28 -6.26
CA GLY A 65 -5.37 5.85 -7.64
C GLY A 65 -4.49 4.63 -7.92
N GLY A 66 -4.09 4.43 -9.17
CA GLY A 66 -3.18 3.36 -9.53
C GLY A 66 -2.46 3.62 -10.85
N PHE A 67 -1.49 2.77 -11.16
CA PHE A 67 -0.74 2.83 -12.41
C PHE A 67 -0.45 1.42 -12.93
N VAL A 68 -0.27 1.30 -14.24
CA VAL A 68 0.16 0.07 -14.89
C VAL A 68 1.68 0.13 -15.09
N ASP A 69 2.40 -0.89 -14.65
CA ASP A 69 3.84 -0.99 -14.86
C ASP A 69 4.19 -1.49 -16.27
N LYS A 70 5.50 -1.61 -16.55
CA LYS A 70 5.98 -2.13 -17.84
C LYS A 70 5.59 -3.59 -18.08
N GLY A 71 5.34 -4.35 -17.01
CA GLY A 71 4.85 -5.73 -17.05
C GLY A 71 3.34 -5.86 -17.28
N LYS A 72 2.65 -4.74 -17.55
CA LYS A 72 1.19 -4.67 -17.68
C LYS A 72 0.44 -5.04 -16.39
N LYS A 73 1.10 -4.98 -15.23
CA LYS A 73 0.48 -5.18 -13.92
C LYS A 73 0.00 -3.85 -13.36
N PHE A 74 -1.25 -3.80 -12.91
CA PHE A 74 -1.79 -2.63 -12.24
C PHE A 74 -1.42 -2.64 -10.75
N HIS A 75 -1.10 -1.46 -10.25
CA HIS A 75 -0.65 -1.19 -8.90
C HIS A 75 -1.53 -0.13 -8.26
N VAL A 76 -1.86 -0.30 -6.99
CA VAL A 76 -2.66 0.63 -6.20
C VAL A 76 -1.73 1.56 -5.44
N THR A 77 -2.05 2.84 -5.48
CA THR A 77 -1.34 3.86 -4.72
C THR A 77 -2.19 4.35 -3.56
N TYR A 78 -1.56 4.41 -2.38
CA TYR A 78 -2.14 4.84 -1.13
C TYR A 78 -1.61 6.23 -0.77
N ARG A 79 -2.53 7.13 -0.41
CA ARG A 79 -2.20 8.47 0.06
C ARG A 79 -1.92 8.43 1.56
N MET A 80 -0.83 9.03 1.98
CA MET A 80 -0.44 9.15 3.38
C MET A 80 0.04 10.57 3.68
N THR A 81 -0.15 11.05 4.90
CA THR A 81 0.33 12.38 5.32
C THR A 81 1.29 12.27 6.48
N THR A 82 2.42 12.97 6.42
CA THR A 82 3.39 13.02 7.53
C THR A 82 2.78 13.63 8.79
N LYS A 83 3.08 13.06 9.97
CA LYS A 83 2.55 13.58 11.25
C LYS A 83 3.39 14.70 11.86
N LYS A 84 4.68 14.76 11.53
CA LYS A 84 5.63 15.72 12.08
C LYS A 84 6.59 16.16 11.00
N GLU A 85 7.05 17.40 11.12
CA GLU A 85 8.17 17.88 10.32
C GLU A 85 9.42 17.08 10.69
N ARG A 86 10.18 16.70 9.67
CA ARG A 86 11.46 16.02 9.83
C ARG A 86 12.43 16.49 8.77
N SER A 87 13.65 16.80 9.21
CA SER A 87 14.77 17.13 8.34
C SER A 87 15.71 15.94 8.25
N PHE A 88 16.05 15.54 7.03
CA PHE A 88 16.96 14.44 6.75
C PHE A 88 18.28 14.98 6.24
N LEU A 89 19.39 14.38 6.67
CA LEU A 89 20.73 14.74 6.18
C LEU A 89 20.95 14.31 4.71
N HIS A 90 20.10 13.42 4.21
CA HIS A 90 20.19 12.84 2.88
C HIS A 90 18.88 13.05 2.10
N THR A 91 19.03 13.32 0.80
CA THR A 91 17.89 13.39 -0.14
C THR A 91 17.44 11.99 -0.57
N TRP A 92 16.35 11.90 -1.36
CA TRP A 92 15.85 10.63 -1.92
C TRP A 92 16.87 9.91 -2.81
N HIS A 93 17.88 10.63 -3.33
CA HIS A 93 19.02 10.06 -4.07
C HIS A 93 20.23 9.73 -3.18
N ARG A 94 20.07 9.72 -1.84
CA ARG A 94 21.16 9.57 -0.84
C ARG A 94 22.28 10.62 -0.94
N LYS A 95 22.10 11.68 -1.74
CA LYS A 95 23.03 12.81 -1.80
C LYS A 95 22.99 13.56 -0.46
N ARG A 96 24.16 13.97 0.05
CA ARG A 96 24.23 14.84 1.24
C ARG A 96 23.53 16.17 0.93
N GLY A 97 22.55 16.51 1.74
CA GLY A 97 21.74 17.72 1.61
C GLY A 97 20.56 17.65 2.56
N ILE A 98 20.29 18.75 3.28
CA ILE A 98 19.17 18.80 4.23
C ILE A 98 17.86 18.82 3.43
N HIS A 99 17.09 17.74 3.52
CA HIS A 99 15.73 17.69 3.00
C HIS A 99 14.74 17.74 4.17
N THR A 100 14.00 18.83 4.27
CA THR A 100 12.89 18.94 5.23
C THR A 100 11.60 18.44 4.60
N ILE A 101 10.91 17.52 5.27
CA ILE A 101 9.55 17.11 4.95
C ILE A 101 8.64 17.74 6.00
N PRO A 102 7.78 18.70 5.65
CA PRO A 102 6.91 19.36 6.62
C PRO A 102 5.85 18.39 7.14
N ALA A 103 5.27 18.70 8.29
CA ALA A 103 4.07 18.01 8.77
C ALA A 103 2.91 18.23 7.79
N GLY A 104 2.09 17.21 7.56
CA GLY A 104 0.97 17.28 6.62
C GLY A 104 1.36 17.10 5.15
N ASN A 105 2.65 16.88 4.83
CA ASN A 105 3.08 16.60 3.47
C ASN A 105 2.49 15.27 2.97
N GLU A 106 1.89 15.30 1.78
CA GLU A 106 1.32 14.12 1.15
C GLU A 106 2.40 13.25 0.51
N ARG A 107 2.33 11.95 0.78
CA ARG A 107 3.19 10.92 0.24
C ARG A 107 2.34 9.81 -0.34
N PHE A 108 2.80 9.27 -1.46
CA PHE A 108 2.11 8.21 -2.19
C PHE A 108 2.98 6.97 -2.17
N PHE A 109 2.39 5.87 -1.73
CA PHE A 109 3.06 4.58 -1.63
C PHE A 109 2.29 3.55 -2.44
N CYS A 110 3.00 2.69 -3.15
CA CYS A 110 2.42 1.57 -3.85
C CYS A 110 2.09 0.45 -2.86
N GLU A 111 1.15 -0.44 -3.19
CA GLU A 111 0.81 -1.58 -2.32
C GLU A 111 2.03 -2.45 -1.99
N LYS A 112 2.97 -2.58 -2.93
CA LYS A 112 4.23 -3.31 -2.72
C LYS A 112 5.17 -2.68 -1.70
N ASP A 113 4.99 -1.40 -1.36
CA ASP A 113 5.81 -0.69 -0.38
C ASP A 113 5.36 -1.02 1.04
N VAL A 114 4.10 -1.42 1.21
CA VAL A 114 3.56 -1.85 2.50
C VAL A 114 4.15 -3.23 2.84
N GLY A 115 4.69 -3.37 4.05
CA GLY A 115 5.47 -4.53 4.51
C GLY A 115 6.95 -4.49 4.12
N LYS A 116 7.38 -3.57 3.24
CA LYS A 116 8.80 -3.39 2.88
C LYS A 116 9.38 -2.13 3.47
N THR A 117 8.75 -0.98 3.18
CA THR A 117 9.18 0.33 3.67
C THR A 117 8.11 0.99 4.52
N VAL A 118 6.83 0.61 4.39
CA VAL A 118 5.74 1.13 5.23
C VAL A 118 5.10 -0.01 6.03
N PHE A 119 4.95 0.17 7.34
CA PHE A 119 4.48 -0.87 8.24
C PHE A 119 3.24 -0.46 9.01
N LEU A 120 2.36 -1.42 9.26
CA LEU A 120 1.14 -1.24 10.05
C LEU A 120 1.41 -1.06 11.54
N ALA A 121 2.52 -1.64 12.03
CA ALA A 121 2.94 -1.62 13.42
C ALA A 121 4.36 -1.06 13.56
N ARG A 122 4.63 -0.38 14.68
CA ARG A 122 5.93 0.23 14.95
C ARG A 122 7.02 -0.82 15.13
N GLU A 123 6.71 -1.88 15.87
CA GLU A 123 7.61 -2.99 16.16
C GLU A 123 8.10 -3.66 14.87
N ALA A 124 7.20 -3.83 13.89
CA ALA A 124 7.55 -4.37 12.58
C ALA A 124 8.53 -3.45 11.83
N ALA A 125 8.32 -2.13 11.87
CA ALA A 125 9.25 -1.17 11.28
C ALA A 125 10.61 -1.16 12.00
N GLU A 126 10.63 -1.28 13.33
CA GLU A 126 11.88 -1.34 14.11
C GLU A 126 12.66 -2.62 13.82
N LYS A 127 11.96 -3.76 13.70
CA LYS A 127 12.57 -5.03 13.30
C LYS A 127 13.18 -4.94 11.90
N ALA A 128 12.40 -4.49 10.91
CA ALA A 128 12.88 -4.34 9.54
C ALA A 128 14.07 -3.37 9.43
N LEU A 129 14.05 -2.27 10.20
CA LEU A 129 15.17 -1.32 10.25
C LEU A 129 16.44 -1.92 10.87
N ARG A 130 16.30 -2.80 11.87
CA ARG A 130 17.45 -3.50 12.47
C ARG A 130 18.02 -4.53 11.50
N GLU A 131 17.17 -5.31 10.83
CA GLU A 131 17.58 -6.30 9.83
C GLU A 131 18.33 -5.63 8.67
N ALA A 132 17.82 -4.51 8.16
CA ALA A 132 18.49 -3.73 7.11
C ALA A 132 19.85 -3.13 7.52
N LYS A 133 20.14 -3.01 8.82
CA LYS A 133 21.46 -2.59 9.33
C LYS A 133 22.43 -3.74 9.52
N ASN A 134 21.91 -4.96 9.63
CA ASN A 134 22.68 -6.17 9.92
C ASN A 134 22.97 -7.01 8.67
N GLU A 135 22.38 -6.69 7.52
CA GLU A 135 22.79 -7.26 6.23
C GLU A 135 24.14 -6.65 5.80
N PRO A 136 25.21 -7.46 5.69
CA PRO A 136 26.46 -7.00 5.11
C PRO A 136 26.25 -6.74 3.61
N ASN A 137 26.68 -5.56 3.15
CA ASN A 137 26.81 -5.26 1.71
C ASN A 137 27.73 -6.24 1.00
#